data_AF-A0A2V6E8E4-F1
#
_entry.id   AF-A0A2V6E8E4-F1
#
_cell.length_a   1.000
_cell.length_b   1.000
_cell.length_c   1.000
_cell.angle_alpha   90.00
_cell.angle_beta   90.00
_cell.angle_gamma   90.00
#
_symmetry.space_group_name_H-M   'P 1'
#
loop_
_entity.id
_entity.type
_entity.pdbx_description
1 polymer ?
#
loop_
_entity_poly.entity_id
_entity_poly.type
_entity_poly.pdbx_seq_one_letter_code
_entity_poly.pdbx_strand_id
1 'polypeptide(L)' 'MFPTDEPHYTLSITNHQTGKMLRVEMIDLPFPSRSYRLRINGDWAKKRPVASKTAVMQQLRAWWVAH' A
#
# COMPACT_ATOMS: atom_id res chain seq x y z
N MET A 1 -18.17 15.23 -1.99
CA MET A 1 -17.77 14.07 -1.16
C MET A 1 -16.29 14.24 -0.90
N PHE A 2 -15.87 14.54 0.33
CA PHE A 2 -14.46 14.64 0.69
C PHE A 2 -13.83 13.24 0.57
N PRO A 3 -12.56 13.10 0.16
CA PRO A 3 -11.90 11.81 0.21
C PRO A 3 -11.87 11.36 1.66
N THR A 4 -12.62 10.31 1.99
CA THR A 4 -12.52 9.65 3.27
C THR A 4 -11.09 9.09 3.36
N ASP A 5 -10.42 9.25 4.51
CA ASP A 5 -9.13 8.57 4.80
C ASP A 5 -9.28 7.03 4.91
N GLU A 6 -10.42 6.50 4.46
CA GLU A 6 -10.74 5.10 4.45
C GLU A 6 -10.01 4.43 3.27
N PRO A 7 -9.23 3.37 3.54
CA PRO A 7 -8.47 2.70 2.50
C PRO A 7 -9.42 1.94 1.56
N HIS A 8 -9.33 2.23 0.27
CA HIS A 8 -10.03 1.48 -0.79
C HIS A 8 -9.53 0.03 -0.85
N TYR A 9 -8.22 -0.17 -0.66
CA TYR A 9 -7.63 -1.50 -0.54
C TYR A 9 -6.69 -1.58 0.66
N THR A 10 -6.73 -2.71 1.35
CA THR A 10 -5.77 -3.05 2.40
C THR A 10 -5.12 -4.39 2.07
N LEU A 11 -3.80 -4.42 2.09
CA LEU A 11 -2.98 -5.63 2.00
C LEU A 11 -2.22 -5.83 3.30
N SER A 12 -2.24 -7.06 3.81
CA SER A 12 -1.45 -7.46 4.97
C SER A 12 -0.61 -8.67 4.58
N ILE A 13 0.70 -8.55 4.70
CA ILE A 13 1.65 -9.62 4.44
C ILE A 13 2.31 -9.98 5.75
N THR A 14 2.19 -11.24 6.15
CA THR A 14 2.82 -11.76 7.37
C THR A 14 3.97 -12.68 6.97
N ASN A 15 5.16 -12.39 7.46
CA ASN A 15 6.28 -13.31 7.37
C ASN A 15 6.11 -14.38 8.46
N HIS A 16 5.87 -15.63 8.06
CA HIS A 16 5.65 -16.74 8.98
C HIS A 16 6.90 -17.17 9.77
N GLN A 17 8.10 -16.84 9.27
CA GLN A 17 9.37 -17.19 9.95
C GLN A 17 9.73 -16.17 11.03
N THR A 18 9.49 -14.88 10.79
CA THR A 18 9.87 -13.79 11.72
C THR A 18 8.68 -13.22 12.49
N GLY A 19 7.44 -13.59 12.13
CA GLY A 19 6.22 -13.03 12.69
C GLY A 19 5.94 -11.58 12.28
N LYS A 20 6.80 -10.95 11.47
CA LYS A 20 6.65 -9.54 11.09
C LYS A 20 5.50 -9.38 10.09
N MET A 21 4.66 -8.37 10.33
CA MET A 21 3.57 -7.98 9.44
C MET A 21 3.90 -6.67 8.72
N LEU A 22 3.70 -6.66 7.41
CA LEU A 22 3.69 -5.47 6.58
C LEU A 22 2.25 -5.18 6.14
N ARG A 23 1.71 -4.04 6.57
CA ARG A 23 0.40 -3.55 6.19
C ARG A 23 0.55 -2.42 5.18
N VAL A 24 -0.11 -2.55 4.04
CA VAL A 24 -0.14 -1.54 2.97
C VAL A 24 -1.58 -1.16 2.69
N GLU A 25 -1.89 0.11 2.88
CA GLU A 25 -3.20 0.71 2.68
C GLU A 25 -3.14 1.65 1.48
N MET A 26 -4.11 1.52 0.59
CA MET A 26 -4.25 2.30 -0.62
C MET A 26 -5.52 3.15 -0.49
N ILE A 27 -5.33 4.45 -0.33
CA ILE A 27 -6.40 5.43 -0.09
C ILE A 27 -6.66 6.19 -1.38
N ASP A 28 -7.93 6.43 -1.70
CA ASP A 28 -8.31 7.16 -2.90
C ASP A 28 -7.78 8.59 -2.88
N LEU A 29 -7.43 9.09 -4.07
CA LEU A 29 -7.08 10.50 -4.26
C LEU A 29 -8.37 11.33 -4.37
N PRO A 30 -8.35 12.64 -4.06
CA PRO A 30 -9.51 13.53 -4.19
C PRO A 30 -10.02 13.69 -5.63
N PHE A 31 -9.37 13.06 -6.61
CA PHE A 31 -9.68 13.11 -8.03
C PHE A 31 -9.68 11.69 -8.62
N PRO A 32 -10.52 11.42 -9.64
CA PRO A 32 -10.58 10.12 -10.28
C PRO A 32 -9.22 9.73 -10.87
N SER A 33 -8.62 8.68 -10.32
CA SER A 33 -7.31 8.17 -10.69
C SER A 33 -7.25 6.67 -10.48
N ARG A 34 -6.41 5.98 -11.25
CA ARG A 34 -6.06 4.56 -11.00
C ARG A 34 -4.89 4.42 -10.01
N SER A 35 -4.52 5.52 -9.36
CA SER A 35 -3.45 5.60 -8.37
C SER A 35 -4.02 5.97 -7.01
N TYR A 36 -3.36 5.45 -5.98
CA TYR A 36 -3.79 5.56 -4.59
C TYR A 36 -2.66 6.17 -3.78
N ARG A 37 -3.02 6.93 -2.74
CA ARG A 37 -2.07 7.36 -1.73
C ARG A 37 -1.74 6.17 -0.84
N LEU A 38 -0.46 5.96 -0.56
CA LEU A 38 0.00 4.79 0.17
C LEU A 38 0.24 5.11 1.65
N ARG A 39 -0.33 4.28 2.52
CA ARG A 39 -0.01 4.24 3.95
C ARG A 39 0.57 2.87 4.29
N ILE A 40 1.78 2.84 4.84
CA ILE A 40 2.54 1.62 5.15
C ILE A 40 2.68 1.56 6.66
N ASN A 41 2.18 0.49 7.27
CA ASN A 41 2.17 0.29 8.73
C ASN A 41 1.60 1.48 9.53
N GLY A 42 0.61 2.19 8.97
CA GLY A 42 0.02 3.38 9.59
C GLY A 42 0.69 4.70 9.23
N ASP A 43 1.88 4.68 8.62
CA ASP A 43 2.61 5.88 8.21
C ASP A 43 2.46 6.17 6.71
N TRP A 44 2.36 7.44 6.34
CA TRP A 44 2.34 7.83 4.93
C TRP A 44 3.68 7.49 4.25
N ALA A 45 3.61 6.84 3.10
CA ALA A 45 4.79 6.43 2.35
C ALA A 45 5.59 7.66 1.86
N LYS A 46 6.82 7.83 2.32
CA LYS A 46 7.66 8.99 1.96
C LYS A 46 8.33 8.88 0.58
N LYS A 47 8.88 7.70 0.24
CA LYS A 47 9.62 7.49 -1.01
C LYS A 47 8.72 7.40 -2.24
N ARG A 48 7.56 6.78 -2.10
CA ARG A 48 6.54 6.66 -3.14
C ARG A 48 5.17 6.92 -2.50
N PRO A 49 4.74 8.18 -2.41
CA PRO A 49 3.49 8.53 -1.74
C PRO A 49 2.26 8.07 -2.52
N VAL A 50 2.39 7.89 -3.84
CA VAL A 50 1.29 7.53 -4.73
C VAL A 50 1.72 6.41 -5.68
N ALA A 51 0.87 5.39 -5.85
CA ALA A 51 1.10 4.32 -6.81
C ALA A 51 -0.22 3.68 -7.26
N SER A 52 -0.22 3.06 -8.44
CA SER A 52 -1.31 2.19 -8.85
C SER A 52 -1.27 0.85 -8.13
N LYS A 53 -2.43 0.19 -8.01
CA LYS A 53 -2.52 -1.18 -7.45
C LYS A 53 -1.51 -2.13 -8.10
N THR A 54 -1.35 -2.07 -9.42
CA THR A 54 -0.39 -2.91 -10.16
C THR A 54 1.05 -2.64 -9.73
N ALA A 55 1.44 -1.37 -9.59
CA ALA A 55 2.78 -1.01 -9.16
C ALA A 55 3.05 -1.46 -7.71
N VAL A 56 2.08 -1.32 -6.82
CA VAL A 56 2.16 -1.82 -5.42
C VAL A 56 2.38 -3.34 -5.43
N MET A 57 1.57 -4.08 -6.20
CA MET A 57 1.70 -5.54 -6.28
C MET A 57 3.03 -5.98 -6.88
N GLN A 58 3.56 -5.28 -7.89
CA GLN A 58 4.88 -5.57 -8.46
C GLN A 58 6.00 -5.36 -7.44
N GLN A 59 5.95 -4.26 -6.67
CA GLN A 59 6.95 -4.00 -5.63
C GLN A 59 6.89 -5.02 -4.50
N LEU A 60 5.69 -5.39 -4.06
CA LEU A 60 5.51 -6.42 -3.05
C LEU A 60 6.05 -7.78 -3.52
N ARG A 61 5.79 -8.16 -4.79
CA ARG A 61 6.36 -9.37 -5.38
C ARG A 61 7.88 -9.33 -5.46
N ALA A 62 8.45 -8.22 -5.92
CA ALA A 62 9.89 -8.06 -5.99
C ALA A 62 10.54 -8.15 -4.60
N TRP A 63 9.90 -7.58 -3.58
CA TRP A 63 10.33 -7.69 -2.20
C TRP A 63 10.26 -9.15 -1.70
N TRP A 64 9.18 -9.86 -2.01
CA TRP A 64 8.99 -11.26 -1.61
C TRP A 64 9.97 -12.21 -2.30
N VAL A 65 10.33 -12.01 -3.56
CA VAL A 65 11.35 -12.88 -4.21
C VAL A 65 12.74 -12.67 -3.59
N ALA A 66 13.01 -11.49 -3.04
CA ALA A 66 14.31 -11.15 -2.44
C ALA A 66 14.46 -11.55 -0.96
N HIS A 67 13.38 -11.95 -0.26
CA HIS A 67 13.37 -12.23 1.19
C HIS A 67 12.67 -13.54 1.51
#